data_AF-A0A7Y2CKD8-F1
#
_entry.id   AF-A0A7Y2CKD8-F1
#
_cell.length_a   1.000
_cell.length_b   1.000
_cell.length_c   1.000
_cell.angle_alpha   90.00
_cell.angle_beta   90.00
_cell.angle_gamma   90.00
#
_symmetry.space_group_name_H-M   'P 1'
#
loop_
_entity.id
_entity.type
_entity.pdbx_description
1 polymer ?
#
loop_
_entity_poly.entity_id
_entity_poly.type
_entity_poly.pdbx_seq_one_letter_code
_entity_poly.pdbx_strand_id
1 'polypeptide(L)'
;MRSLGFLSLFAGLAALLIPVASAHAEDGFRVLRSDATVLEVEVTTGPTVWDQVPGESGRTFRRPRLTGGLFLAQPGEPDVPALVRMIGIPPEGTPRLRVVSVTPVAERAVDLAPGGEPVVKRAPDVAPWGSEKRTELAATSGTLPGAWAEIDGTFWMRHQRMARIRLNPYRYDADTGELLRAERLIVRVEFGEAGLTRNAPRPDHRSWENSIGRELLNADVAKSWRRPVSRARGGGESFASSPNWLRIPIDRTGIYRVDYFSFSNAGIDPAGIDPRTVRVFAGTNQPLEERYDVEPPSFMTECALLPLDDSPVSDGIFDVDDRFLLFAHGVDGWASEFDPALPRTEWIENPYTEQTFYWVTWGGSFADPPKRMTQRPVPPSGSPTVATMPWR
;
A
#
# COMPACT_ATOMS: atom_id res chain seq x y z
N MET A 1 63.84 -20.41 -42.30
CA MET A 1 63.90 -19.70 -41.01
C MET A 1 62.48 -19.32 -40.60
N ARG A 2 62.05 -19.79 -39.42
CA ARG A 2 60.92 -19.33 -38.57
C ARG A 2 59.51 -19.31 -39.24
N SER A 3 58.63 -20.27 -38.91
CA SER A 3 57.80 -20.33 -37.69
C SER A 3 56.68 -19.28 -37.69
N LEU A 4 55.42 -19.69 -37.86
CA LEU A 4 54.45 -19.87 -36.77
C LEU A 4 53.08 -20.27 -37.37
N GLY A 5 52.57 -21.42 -36.94
CA GLY A 5 51.20 -21.85 -37.20
C GLY A 5 50.25 -21.23 -36.18
N PHE A 6 48.98 -21.08 -36.60
CA PHE A 6 47.86 -20.88 -35.69
C PHE A 6 46.73 -21.82 -36.13
N LEU A 7 46.61 -22.95 -35.44
CA LEU A 7 45.41 -23.78 -35.46
C LEU A 7 44.37 -23.09 -34.56
N SER A 8 43.25 -22.68 -35.14
CA SER A 8 42.08 -22.22 -34.38
C SER A 8 41.32 -23.43 -33.86
N LEU A 9 41.41 -23.65 -32.55
CA LEU A 9 40.62 -24.63 -31.81
C LEU A 9 39.21 -24.07 -31.57
N PHE A 10 38.20 -24.64 -32.22
CA PHE A 10 36.79 -24.39 -31.89
C PHE A 10 36.45 -25.13 -30.58
N ALA A 11 36.47 -24.42 -29.46
CA ALA A 11 35.92 -24.93 -28.20
C ALA A 11 34.42 -24.60 -28.14
N GLY A 12 33.58 -25.63 -28.25
CA GLY A 12 32.14 -25.52 -28.05
C GLY A 12 31.83 -25.14 -26.60
N LEU A 13 31.27 -23.94 -26.42
CA LEU A 13 30.78 -23.46 -25.14
C LEU A 13 29.46 -24.18 -24.83
N ALA A 14 29.52 -25.26 -24.04
CA ALA A 14 28.34 -25.82 -23.40
C ALA A 14 27.75 -24.75 -22.47
N ALA A 15 26.59 -24.22 -22.82
CA ALA A 15 25.84 -23.30 -21.97
C ALA A 15 25.40 -24.06 -20.71
N LEU A 16 26.20 -23.92 -19.66
CA LEU A 16 25.81 -24.32 -18.31
C LEU A 16 24.62 -23.43 -17.92
N LEU A 17 23.41 -24.01 -17.94
CA LEU A 17 22.24 -23.42 -17.29
C LEU A 17 22.55 -23.33 -15.80
N ILE A 18 23.05 -22.18 -15.35
CA ILE A 18 23.16 -21.86 -13.94
C ILE A 18 21.71 -21.73 -13.43
N PRO A 19 21.24 -22.60 -12.52
CA PRO A 19 19.95 -22.37 -11.89
C PRO A 19 20.10 -21.07 -11.09
N VAL A 20 19.33 -20.05 -11.46
CA VAL A 20 19.16 -18.86 -10.64
C VAL A 20 18.52 -19.35 -9.34
N ALA A 21 19.31 -19.46 -8.28
CA ALA A 21 18.82 -19.76 -6.96
C ALA A 21 17.89 -18.60 -6.55
N SER A 22 16.58 -18.88 -6.61
CA SER A 22 15.55 -17.93 -6.21
C SER A 22 15.67 -17.65 -4.71
N ALA A 23 15.36 -16.43 -4.29
CA ALA A 23 15.44 -15.94 -2.90
C ALA A 23 14.47 -16.64 -1.91
N HIS A 24 13.86 -17.75 -2.32
CA HIS A 24 12.79 -18.48 -1.63
C HIS A 24 13.16 -19.94 -1.31
N ALA A 25 14.45 -20.26 -1.23
CA ALA A 25 14.90 -21.59 -0.82
C ALA A 25 14.74 -21.75 0.70
N GLU A 26 13.55 -22.15 1.14
CA GLU A 26 13.33 -22.77 2.44
C GLU A 26 13.55 -24.28 2.33
N ASP A 27 13.94 -24.95 3.42
CA ASP A 27 14.09 -26.40 3.42
C ASP A 27 12.80 -27.07 2.90
N GLY A 28 12.90 -27.70 1.72
CA GLY A 28 11.79 -28.40 1.08
C GLY A 28 10.91 -27.57 0.14
N PHE A 29 11.22 -26.30 -0.16
CA PHE A 29 10.51 -25.53 -1.21
C PHE A 29 11.49 -24.94 -2.23
N ARG A 30 11.18 -25.09 -3.53
CA ARG A 30 11.96 -24.45 -4.60
C ARG A 30 11.14 -24.04 -5.81
N VAL A 31 11.57 -22.97 -6.46
CA VAL A 31 11.11 -22.60 -7.81
C VAL A 31 11.95 -23.36 -8.83
N LEU A 32 11.32 -24.19 -9.66
CA LEU A 32 11.99 -24.95 -10.73
C LEU A 32 12.14 -24.11 -12.00
N ARG A 33 11.10 -23.33 -12.33
CA ARG A 33 11.03 -22.52 -13.55
C ARG A 33 10.16 -21.30 -13.31
N SER A 34 10.58 -20.15 -13.84
CA SER A 34 9.81 -18.91 -13.77
C SER A 34 10.08 -18.09 -15.02
N ASP A 35 9.09 -18.05 -15.92
CA ASP A 35 9.14 -17.24 -17.13
C ASP A 35 7.77 -16.64 -17.47
N ALA A 36 7.69 -15.95 -18.60
CA ALA A 36 6.51 -15.24 -19.04
C ALA A 36 5.27 -16.13 -19.26
N THR A 37 5.45 -17.44 -19.43
CA THR A 37 4.35 -18.37 -19.73
C THR A 37 4.02 -19.29 -18.57
N VAL A 38 5.01 -19.57 -17.71
CA VAL A 38 4.86 -20.58 -16.67
C VAL A 38 5.66 -20.25 -15.42
N LEU A 39 5.10 -20.63 -14.27
CA LEU A 39 5.81 -20.77 -13.00
C LEU A 39 5.67 -22.23 -12.53
N GLU A 40 6.80 -22.89 -12.27
CA GLU A 40 6.83 -24.23 -11.71
C GLU A 40 7.53 -24.21 -10.37
N VAL A 41 6.89 -24.85 -9.39
CA VAL A 41 7.39 -24.96 -8.02
C VAL A 41 7.39 -26.42 -7.60
N GLU A 42 8.31 -26.75 -6.70
CA GLU A 42 8.39 -28.05 -6.07
C GLU A 42 8.35 -27.89 -4.55
N VAL A 43 7.57 -28.77 -3.92
CA VAL A 43 7.60 -29.02 -2.49
C VAL A 43 8.13 -30.43 -2.26
N THR A 44 9.10 -30.56 -1.37
CA THR A 44 9.65 -31.84 -0.90
C THR A 44 9.46 -31.94 0.60
N THR A 45 8.96 -33.08 1.07
CA THR A 45 8.82 -33.33 2.52
C THR A 45 9.62 -34.56 2.94
N GLY A 46 10.27 -34.45 4.09
CA GLY A 46 10.83 -35.62 4.78
C GLY A 46 9.77 -36.39 5.58
N PRO A 47 10.17 -37.40 6.36
CA PRO A 47 9.28 -38.10 7.28
C PRO A 47 8.51 -37.15 8.20
N THR A 48 7.24 -37.46 8.49
CA THR A 48 6.39 -36.58 9.30
C THR A 48 6.92 -36.43 10.72
N VAL A 49 7.27 -35.19 11.09
CA VAL A 49 7.53 -34.79 12.47
C VAL A 49 6.20 -34.31 13.07
N TRP A 50 5.92 -34.72 14.30
CA TRP A 50 4.62 -34.47 14.95
C TRP A 50 4.77 -33.58 16.17
N ASP A 51 3.97 -32.52 16.21
CA ASP A 51 3.75 -31.70 17.39
C ASP A 51 2.57 -32.24 18.20
N GLN A 52 2.68 -32.17 19.53
CA GLN A 52 1.57 -32.44 20.44
C GLN A 52 0.82 -31.13 20.68
N VAL A 53 -0.49 -31.13 20.47
CA VAL A 53 -1.34 -29.97 20.70
C VAL A 53 -2.46 -30.31 21.69
N PRO A 54 -2.73 -29.44 22.67
CA PRO A 54 -3.75 -29.71 23.67
C PRO A 54 -5.16 -29.63 23.07
N GLY A 55 -5.99 -30.58 23.46
CA GLY A 55 -7.43 -30.62 23.25
C GLY A 55 -8.20 -30.36 24.53
N GLU A 56 -9.52 -30.43 24.45
CA GLU A 56 -10.40 -30.38 25.63
C GLU A 56 -10.26 -31.60 26.53
N SER A 57 -10.66 -31.44 27.79
CA SER A 57 -10.77 -32.52 28.78
C SER A 57 -9.47 -33.32 28.99
N GLY A 58 -8.31 -32.70 28.76
CA GLY A 58 -7.00 -33.33 28.92
C GLY A 58 -6.59 -34.22 27.74
N ARG A 59 -7.36 -34.25 26.65
CA ARG A 59 -6.96 -34.93 25.42
C ARG A 59 -5.79 -34.21 24.77
N THR A 60 -4.89 -34.97 24.15
CA THR A 60 -3.80 -34.43 23.34
C THR A 60 -3.93 -34.96 21.91
N PHE A 61 -3.77 -34.07 20.94
CA PHE A 61 -3.77 -34.41 19.52
C PHE A 61 -2.38 -34.25 18.92
N ARG A 62 -2.19 -34.82 17.73
CA ARG A 62 -0.96 -34.74 16.96
C ARG A 62 -1.16 -33.89 15.72
N ARG A 63 -0.23 -32.99 15.45
CA ARG A 63 -0.25 -32.11 14.30
C ARG A 63 1.05 -32.25 13.49
N PRO A 64 0.99 -32.50 12.17
CA PRO A 64 2.20 -32.62 11.36
C PRO A 64 2.89 -31.26 11.25
N ARG A 65 4.21 -31.25 11.45
CA ARG A 65 5.03 -30.04 11.38
C ARG A 65 5.55 -29.84 9.96
N LEU A 66 5.46 -28.62 9.46
CA LEU A 66 6.02 -28.19 8.18
C LEU A 66 6.61 -26.78 8.32
N THR A 67 7.88 -26.61 7.94
CA THR A 67 8.53 -25.30 7.93
C THR A 67 7.80 -24.34 6.98
N GLY A 68 7.47 -23.14 7.45
CA GLY A 68 6.68 -22.17 6.68
C GLY A 68 5.22 -22.60 6.43
N GLY A 69 4.76 -23.67 7.07
CA GLY A 69 3.40 -24.20 6.99
C GLY A 69 2.41 -23.39 7.83
N LEU A 70 1.24 -23.14 7.25
CA LEU A 70 0.11 -22.50 7.89
C LEU A 70 -1.01 -23.50 8.11
N PHE A 71 -1.68 -23.38 9.25
CA PHE A 71 -2.84 -24.19 9.64
C PHE A 71 -4.11 -23.40 9.32
N LEU A 72 -4.85 -23.89 8.32
CA LEU A 72 -5.98 -23.16 7.70
C LEU A 72 -7.29 -23.95 7.77
N ALA A 73 -7.32 -25.03 8.56
CA ALA A 73 -8.52 -25.84 8.74
C ALA A 73 -9.59 -25.05 9.49
N GLN A 74 -10.86 -25.23 9.08
CA GLN A 74 -11.97 -24.70 9.87
C GLN A 74 -12.10 -25.48 11.19
N PRO A 75 -12.78 -24.91 12.21
CA PRO A 75 -13.04 -25.62 13.45
C PRO A 75 -13.64 -27.02 13.22
N GLY A 76 -12.98 -28.05 13.75
CA GLY A 76 -13.38 -29.46 13.61
C GLY A 76 -12.87 -30.17 12.35
N GLU A 77 -12.35 -29.47 11.34
CA GLU A 77 -11.73 -30.09 10.16
C GLU A 77 -10.31 -30.63 10.47
N PRO A 78 -9.78 -31.59 9.69
CA PRO A 78 -8.39 -32.05 9.82
C PRO A 78 -7.37 -30.89 9.69
N ASP A 79 -6.62 -30.62 10.78
CA ASP A 79 -5.65 -29.53 10.83
C ASP A 79 -4.28 -29.96 10.31
N VAL A 80 -4.10 -29.85 9.00
CA VAL A 80 -2.84 -30.17 8.30
C VAL A 80 -2.22 -28.90 7.70
N PRO A 81 -0.88 -28.78 7.68
CA PRO A 81 -0.23 -27.55 7.25
C PRO A 81 -0.24 -27.41 5.72
N ALA A 82 -0.47 -26.18 5.27
CA ALA A 82 -0.38 -25.76 3.88
C ALA A 82 0.69 -24.69 3.70
N LEU A 83 1.35 -24.67 2.53
CA LEU A 83 2.21 -23.55 2.14
C LEU A 83 1.41 -22.59 1.29
N VAL A 84 1.30 -21.34 1.74
CA VAL A 84 0.71 -20.26 0.94
C VAL A 84 1.83 -19.39 0.40
N ARG A 85 1.84 -19.15 -0.92
CA ARG A 85 2.84 -18.30 -1.58
C ARG A 85 2.16 -17.30 -2.50
N MET A 86 2.76 -16.12 -2.63
CA MET A 86 2.27 -15.07 -3.53
C MET A 86 3.01 -15.13 -4.86
N ILE A 87 2.26 -14.96 -5.94
CA ILE A 87 2.80 -14.87 -7.30
C ILE A 87 2.22 -13.63 -7.97
N GLY A 88 3.03 -12.97 -8.80
CA GLY A 88 2.52 -12.00 -9.75
C GLY A 88 1.87 -12.71 -10.92
N ILE A 89 0.76 -12.17 -11.41
CA ILE A 89 0.06 -12.67 -12.60
C ILE A 89 -0.10 -11.53 -13.62
N PRO A 90 -0.27 -11.84 -14.92
CA PRO A 90 -0.44 -10.81 -15.93
C PRO A 90 -1.68 -9.94 -15.64
N PRO A 91 -1.68 -8.65 -16.04
CA PRO A 91 -2.83 -7.75 -15.82
C PRO A 91 -4.13 -8.36 -16.36
N GLU A 92 -4.04 -8.91 -17.56
CA GLU A 92 -5.13 -9.57 -18.26
C GLU A 92 -4.98 -11.10 -18.20
N GLY A 93 -6.06 -11.82 -18.47
CA GLY A 93 -6.06 -13.29 -18.49
C GLY A 93 -6.29 -13.94 -17.13
N THR A 94 -6.41 -15.28 -17.16
CA THR A 94 -6.74 -16.09 -15.98
C THR A 94 -5.66 -17.17 -15.81
N PRO A 95 -4.85 -17.11 -14.74
CA PRO A 95 -3.85 -18.13 -14.47
C PRO A 95 -4.52 -19.48 -14.24
N ARG A 96 -3.86 -20.56 -14.68
CA ARG A 96 -4.34 -21.94 -14.47
C ARG A 96 -3.30 -22.71 -13.69
N LEU A 97 -3.71 -23.34 -12.58
CA LEU A 97 -2.83 -24.18 -11.79
C LEU A 97 -3.11 -25.66 -12.10
N ARG A 98 -2.03 -26.44 -12.23
CA ARG A 98 -2.06 -27.89 -12.41
C ARG A 98 -1.02 -28.56 -11.54
N VAL A 99 -1.39 -29.70 -10.96
CA VAL A 99 -0.43 -30.61 -10.32
C VAL A 99 0.24 -31.41 -11.44
N VAL A 100 1.55 -31.22 -11.62
CA VAL A 100 2.33 -31.93 -12.65
C VAL A 100 2.61 -33.35 -12.18
N SER A 101 3.00 -33.51 -10.92
CA SER A 101 3.24 -34.82 -10.31
C SER A 101 3.15 -34.74 -8.79
N VAL A 102 2.73 -35.84 -8.18
CA VAL A 102 2.77 -36.05 -6.74
C VAL A 102 3.29 -37.45 -6.44
N THR A 103 4.12 -37.58 -5.41
CA THR A 103 4.57 -38.86 -4.84
C THR A 103 3.99 -38.96 -3.43
N PRO A 104 2.77 -39.53 -3.28
CA PRO A 104 2.11 -39.60 -1.98
C PRO A 104 2.59 -40.81 -1.17
N VAL A 105 2.73 -40.61 0.13
CA VAL A 105 2.95 -41.65 1.13
C VAL A 105 1.81 -41.58 2.14
N ALA A 106 1.15 -42.72 2.36
CA ALA A 106 0.10 -42.84 3.36
C ALA A 106 0.70 -43.23 4.71
N GLU A 107 0.33 -42.50 5.75
CA GLU A 107 0.72 -42.73 7.12
C GLU A 107 -0.56 -42.82 7.98
N ARG A 108 -0.72 -43.89 8.78
CA ARG A 108 -1.87 -43.97 9.69
C ARG A 108 -1.83 -42.82 10.70
N ALA A 109 -2.91 -42.06 10.79
CA ALA A 109 -3.03 -40.95 11.72
C ALA A 109 -4.04 -41.32 12.82
N VAL A 110 -3.53 -41.72 13.98
CA VAL A 110 -4.38 -42.22 15.08
C VAL A 110 -5.07 -41.09 15.86
N ASP A 111 -4.51 -39.88 15.87
CA ASP A 111 -5.02 -38.73 16.66
C ASP A 111 -4.72 -37.38 16.00
N LEU A 112 -5.09 -37.21 14.73
CA LEU A 112 -4.86 -35.93 14.04
C LEU A 112 -5.63 -34.79 14.71
N ALA A 113 -4.96 -33.65 14.89
CA ALA A 113 -5.59 -32.47 15.47
C ALA A 113 -6.70 -31.91 14.58
N PRO A 114 -7.86 -31.56 15.14
CA PRO A 114 -8.84 -30.74 14.43
C PRO A 114 -8.44 -29.26 14.45
N GLY A 115 -9.00 -28.51 13.50
CA GLY A 115 -8.95 -27.05 13.48
C GLY A 115 -9.54 -26.52 14.76
N GLY A 116 -8.86 -25.55 15.38
CA GLY A 116 -9.27 -24.97 16.64
C GLY A 116 -10.29 -23.85 16.45
N GLU A 117 -11.27 -23.75 17.34
CA GLU A 117 -12.13 -22.58 17.44
C GLU A 117 -11.34 -21.45 18.13
N PRO A 118 -11.20 -20.26 17.51
CA PRO A 118 -10.51 -19.15 18.12
C PRO A 118 -11.32 -18.60 19.31
N VAL A 119 -10.70 -18.59 20.48
CA VAL A 119 -11.27 -18.07 21.72
C VAL A 119 -10.45 -16.87 22.18
N VAL A 120 -11.08 -15.70 22.18
CA VAL A 120 -10.49 -14.49 22.75
C VAL A 120 -10.71 -14.50 24.26
N LYS A 121 -9.63 -14.60 25.01
CA LYS A 121 -9.64 -14.47 26.48
C LYS A 121 -9.44 -13.02 26.86
N ARG A 122 -10.21 -12.56 27.84
CA ARG A 122 -10.09 -11.23 28.44
C ARG A 122 -9.94 -11.38 29.94
N ALA A 123 -9.00 -10.64 30.51
CA ALA A 123 -8.86 -10.43 31.94
C ALA A 123 -8.73 -8.93 32.21
N PRO A 124 -9.16 -8.43 33.39
CA PRO A 124 -8.87 -7.06 33.80
C PRO A 124 -7.37 -6.78 33.71
N ASP A 125 -7.00 -5.62 33.19
CA ASP A 125 -5.61 -5.11 33.10
C ASP A 125 -4.65 -5.94 32.23
N VAL A 126 -5.17 -6.85 31.38
CA VAL A 126 -4.38 -7.60 30.40
C VAL A 126 -4.99 -7.43 29.02
N ALA A 127 -4.15 -7.12 28.02
CA ALA A 127 -4.59 -7.07 26.63
C ALA A 127 -5.24 -8.41 26.23
N PRO A 128 -6.36 -8.42 25.50
CA PRO A 128 -6.98 -9.65 25.06
C PRO A 128 -5.98 -10.57 24.35
N TRP A 129 -5.98 -11.85 24.67
CA TRP A 129 -5.13 -12.83 24.00
C TRP A 129 -5.96 -13.96 23.39
N GLY A 130 -5.50 -14.44 22.24
CA GLY A 130 -6.11 -15.58 21.57
C GLY A 130 -5.68 -16.90 22.18
N SER A 131 -6.61 -17.84 22.25
CA SER A 131 -6.34 -19.26 22.45
C SER A 131 -7.21 -20.05 21.49
N GLU A 132 -6.94 -21.34 21.31
CA GLU A 132 -7.76 -22.20 20.47
C GLU A 132 -8.39 -23.30 21.32
N LYS A 133 -9.68 -23.52 21.11
CA LYS A 133 -10.44 -24.61 21.70
C LYS A 133 -10.56 -25.73 20.66
N ARG A 134 -10.10 -26.93 21.00
CA ARG A 134 -10.10 -28.11 20.11
C ARG A 134 -10.93 -29.22 20.72
N THR A 135 -11.96 -29.62 19.99
CA THR A 135 -12.82 -30.78 20.28
C THR A 135 -12.33 -31.98 19.46
N GLU A 136 -13.25 -32.83 19.01
CA GLU A 136 -13.01 -33.98 18.14
C GLU A 136 -12.97 -33.57 16.66
N LEU A 137 -12.35 -34.40 15.82
CA LEU A 137 -12.56 -34.28 14.38
C LEU A 137 -14.05 -34.45 14.08
N ALA A 138 -14.60 -33.52 13.31
CA ALA A 138 -15.96 -33.62 12.83
C ALA A 138 -16.10 -34.86 11.93
N ALA A 139 -17.27 -35.51 11.98
CA ALA A 139 -17.60 -36.56 11.04
C ALA A 139 -17.64 -35.97 9.63
N THR A 140 -16.57 -36.22 8.86
CA THR A 140 -16.38 -35.77 7.49
C THR A 140 -16.05 -36.98 6.62
N SER A 141 -16.15 -36.82 5.30
CA SER A 141 -15.89 -37.88 4.32
C SER A 141 -14.97 -37.37 3.23
N GLY A 142 -14.20 -38.28 2.63
CA GLY A 142 -13.22 -37.95 1.60
C GLY A 142 -11.96 -37.28 2.14
N THR A 143 -11.15 -36.75 1.22
CA THR A 143 -9.83 -36.23 1.54
C THR A 143 -9.81 -34.71 1.71
N LEU A 144 -9.31 -34.22 2.84
CA LEU A 144 -9.19 -32.80 3.18
C LEU A 144 -7.74 -32.37 3.42
N PRO A 145 -7.28 -31.25 2.86
CA PRO A 145 -7.91 -30.46 1.80
C PRO A 145 -8.14 -31.27 0.52
N GLY A 146 -9.13 -30.85 -0.28
CA GLY A 146 -9.57 -31.59 -1.47
C GLY A 146 -8.55 -31.66 -2.63
N ALA A 147 -7.65 -30.69 -2.72
CA ALA A 147 -6.64 -30.61 -3.78
C ALA A 147 -5.23 -30.52 -3.21
N TRP A 148 -4.25 -31.11 -3.90
CA TRP A 148 -2.82 -30.96 -3.56
C TRP A 148 -2.32 -29.52 -3.75
N ALA A 149 -2.95 -28.75 -4.63
CA ALA A 149 -2.66 -27.34 -4.81
C ALA A 149 -3.84 -26.62 -5.50
N GLU A 150 -4.00 -25.34 -5.19
CA GLU A 150 -5.06 -24.49 -5.74
C GLU A 150 -4.63 -23.02 -5.80
N ILE A 151 -5.36 -22.22 -6.60
CA ILE A 151 -5.26 -20.76 -6.58
C ILE A 151 -6.28 -20.24 -5.58
N ASP A 152 -5.78 -19.73 -4.45
CA ASP A 152 -6.55 -19.17 -3.34
C ASP A 152 -6.85 -17.67 -3.57
N GLY A 153 -7.51 -17.40 -4.69
CA GLY A 153 -7.94 -16.07 -5.10
C GLY A 153 -6.90 -15.24 -5.84
N THR A 154 -7.41 -14.22 -6.53
CA THR A 154 -6.60 -13.21 -7.24
C THR A 154 -7.03 -11.81 -6.82
N PHE A 155 -6.08 -10.90 -6.72
CA PHE A 155 -6.35 -9.52 -6.30
C PHE A 155 -5.37 -8.55 -6.93
N TRP A 156 -5.74 -7.27 -6.91
CA TRP A 156 -4.85 -6.18 -7.26
C TRP A 156 -4.20 -5.62 -6.00
N MET A 157 -2.90 -5.42 -6.06
CA MET A 157 -2.19 -4.63 -5.06
C MET A 157 -1.41 -3.52 -5.76
N ARG A 158 -1.84 -2.27 -5.53
CA ARG A 158 -1.35 -1.09 -6.24
C ARG A 158 -1.47 -1.26 -7.77
N HIS A 159 -0.35 -1.48 -8.46
CA HIS A 159 -0.26 -1.63 -9.91
C HIS A 159 0.07 -3.06 -10.36
N GLN A 160 0.21 -4.00 -9.41
CA GLN A 160 0.52 -5.41 -9.66
C GLN A 160 -0.71 -6.28 -9.44
N ARG A 161 -1.05 -7.13 -10.41
CA ARG A 161 -2.03 -8.19 -10.20
C ARG A 161 -1.33 -9.41 -9.61
N MET A 162 -1.95 -10.02 -8.61
CA MET A 162 -1.37 -11.11 -7.82
C MET A 162 -2.35 -12.26 -7.63
N ALA A 163 -1.82 -13.43 -7.31
CA ALA A 163 -2.56 -14.59 -6.85
C ALA A 163 -1.87 -15.22 -5.64
N ARG A 164 -2.66 -15.78 -4.71
CA ARG A 164 -2.15 -16.71 -3.72
C ARG A 164 -2.24 -18.12 -4.30
N ILE A 165 -1.15 -18.86 -4.23
CA ILE A 165 -1.18 -20.30 -4.47
C ILE A 165 -1.08 -21.01 -3.13
N ARG A 166 -2.00 -21.94 -2.89
CA ARG A 166 -1.99 -22.82 -1.72
C ARG A 166 -1.51 -24.19 -2.16
N LEU A 167 -0.49 -24.69 -1.50
CA LEU A 167 0.09 -26.02 -1.70
C LEU A 167 -0.19 -26.84 -0.45
N ASN A 168 -0.82 -28.00 -0.60
CA ASN A 168 -1.26 -28.85 0.50
C ASN A 168 -0.44 -30.14 0.50
N PRO A 169 0.85 -30.13 0.91
CA PRO A 169 1.69 -31.32 0.93
C PRO A 169 1.25 -32.36 1.95
N TYR A 170 0.33 -31.99 2.86
CA TYR A 170 -0.36 -32.91 3.75
C TYR A 170 -1.87 -32.83 3.50
N ARG A 171 -2.51 -33.99 3.45
CA ARG A 171 -3.96 -34.17 3.31
C ARG A 171 -4.39 -35.33 4.18
N TYR A 172 -5.61 -35.33 4.68
CA TYR A 172 -6.16 -36.39 5.51
C TYR A 172 -7.35 -37.03 4.81
N ASP A 173 -7.33 -38.33 4.65
CA ASP A 173 -8.44 -39.13 4.16
C ASP A 173 -9.31 -39.55 5.36
N ALA A 174 -10.50 -38.97 5.46
CA ALA A 174 -11.40 -39.23 6.57
C ALA A 174 -12.11 -40.58 6.47
N ASP A 175 -12.17 -41.18 5.29
CA ASP A 175 -12.81 -42.48 5.08
C ASP A 175 -11.88 -43.62 5.53
N THR A 176 -10.57 -43.47 5.32
CA THR A 176 -9.56 -44.46 5.71
C THR A 176 -8.85 -44.15 7.03
N GLY A 177 -8.89 -42.90 7.50
CA GLY A 177 -8.13 -42.44 8.67
C GLY A 177 -6.63 -42.30 8.41
N GLU A 178 -6.24 -42.06 7.15
CA GLU A 178 -4.85 -41.95 6.72
C GLU A 178 -4.45 -40.50 6.44
N LEU A 179 -3.26 -40.11 6.91
CA LEU A 179 -2.59 -38.90 6.48
C LEU A 179 -1.80 -39.20 5.19
N LEU A 180 -2.15 -38.51 4.12
CA LEU A 180 -1.43 -38.50 2.86
C LEU A 180 -0.40 -37.37 2.89
N ARG A 181 0.89 -37.72 2.84
CA ARG A 181 2.01 -36.78 2.73
C ARG A 181 2.60 -36.86 1.33
N ALA A 182 2.80 -35.73 0.67
CA ALA A 182 3.54 -35.66 -0.58
C ALA A 182 5.05 -35.60 -0.28
N GLU A 183 5.77 -36.70 -0.50
CA GLU A 183 7.24 -36.69 -0.49
C GLU A 183 7.78 -35.71 -1.51
N ARG A 184 7.13 -35.65 -2.66
CA ARG A 184 7.41 -34.70 -3.72
C ARG A 184 6.11 -34.24 -4.38
N LEU A 185 5.96 -32.93 -4.53
CA LEU A 185 4.82 -32.29 -5.18
C LEU A 185 5.34 -31.24 -6.16
N ILE A 186 5.05 -31.41 -7.45
CA ILE A 186 5.39 -30.45 -8.50
C ILE A 186 4.09 -29.80 -8.99
N VAL A 187 4.07 -28.47 -8.95
CA VAL A 187 2.91 -27.68 -9.34
C VAL A 187 3.33 -26.67 -10.39
N ARG A 188 2.50 -26.55 -11.42
CA ARG A 188 2.67 -25.63 -12.53
C ARG A 188 1.53 -24.62 -12.55
N VAL A 189 1.88 -23.34 -12.64
CA VAL A 189 0.95 -22.26 -12.93
C VAL A 189 1.22 -21.77 -14.35
N GLU A 190 0.22 -21.86 -15.20
CA GLU A 190 0.24 -21.41 -16.60
C GLU A 190 -0.40 -20.03 -16.69
N PHE A 191 0.30 -19.08 -17.31
CA PHE A 191 -0.18 -17.70 -17.51
C PHE A 191 -0.82 -17.48 -18.89
N GLY A 192 -0.62 -18.42 -19.81
CA GLY A 192 -1.10 -18.31 -21.20
C GLY A 192 -0.44 -17.17 -21.98
N GLU A 193 -1.05 -16.79 -23.10
CA GLU A 193 -0.54 -15.69 -23.95
C GLU A 193 -0.51 -14.34 -23.22
N ALA A 194 -1.39 -14.15 -22.24
CA ALA A 194 -1.44 -12.92 -21.46
C ALA A 194 -0.12 -12.60 -20.74
N GLY A 195 0.65 -13.63 -20.37
CA GLY A 195 1.96 -13.44 -19.74
C GLY A 195 3.06 -13.00 -20.70
N LEU A 196 2.86 -13.11 -22.02
CA LEU A 196 3.78 -12.56 -23.02
C LEU A 196 3.65 -11.03 -23.14
N THR A 197 2.49 -10.48 -22.77
CA THR A 197 2.24 -9.04 -22.80
C THR A 197 3.05 -8.34 -21.73
N ARG A 198 3.96 -7.46 -22.16
CA ARG A 198 4.77 -6.64 -21.25
C ARG A 198 4.20 -5.24 -21.17
N ASN A 199 3.59 -4.92 -20.04
CA ASN A 199 3.09 -3.60 -19.71
C ASN A 199 3.86 -3.14 -18.46
N ALA A 200 4.84 -2.26 -18.61
CA ALA A 200 5.64 -1.78 -17.48
C ALA A 200 5.77 -0.25 -17.49
N PRO A 201 4.89 0.46 -16.77
CA PRO A 201 5.22 1.79 -16.27
C PRO A 201 6.36 1.66 -15.27
N ARG A 202 7.25 2.66 -15.21
CA ARG A 202 8.18 2.78 -14.08
C ARG A 202 7.33 2.88 -12.80
N PRO A 203 7.53 1.98 -11.82
CA PRO A 203 6.84 2.09 -10.55
C PRO A 203 7.12 3.46 -9.95
N ASP A 204 6.08 4.09 -9.40
CA ASP A 204 6.29 5.18 -8.48
C ASP A 204 6.93 4.59 -7.21
N HIS A 205 8.17 4.97 -6.95
CA HIS A 205 9.05 4.62 -5.82
C HIS A 205 9.74 3.23 -5.76
N ARG A 206 11.04 3.30 -5.39
CA ARG A 206 11.92 2.20 -4.93
C ARG A 206 11.35 1.39 -3.76
N SER A 207 10.31 1.90 -3.08
CA SER A 207 9.70 1.27 -1.91
C SER A 207 8.97 -0.02 -2.26
N TRP A 208 8.38 -0.16 -3.45
CA TRP A 208 7.66 -1.37 -3.85
C TRP A 208 8.59 -2.58 -4.02
N GLU A 209 9.67 -2.40 -4.79
CA GLU A 209 10.66 -3.46 -5.04
C GLU A 209 11.39 -3.87 -3.75
N ASN A 210 11.54 -2.95 -2.80
CA ASN A 210 12.16 -3.20 -1.50
C ASN A 210 11.18 -3.76 -0.45
N SER A 211 9.90 -3.92 -0.78
CA SER A 211 8.86 -4.45 0.12
C SER A 211 8.14 -5.63 -0.55
N ILE A 212 6.82 -5.55 -0.70
CA ILE A 212 5.96 -6.68 -1.12
C ILE A 212 6.33 -7.23 -2.50
N GLY A 213 6.91 -6.40 -3.38
CA GLY A 213 7.31 -6.83 -4.72
C GLY A 213 8.35 -7.95 -4.73
N ARG A 214 9.26 -8.00 -3.72
CA ARG A 214 10.30 -9.05 -3.63
C ARG A 214 9.78 -10.37 -3.08
N GLU A 215 8.65 -10.34 -2.37
CA GLU A 215 8.04 -11.52 -1.73
C GLU A 215 7.30 -12.41 -2.76
N LEU A 216 7.13 -11.94 -4.00
CA LEU A 216 6.55 -12.73 -5.08
C LEU A 216 7.54 -13.81 -5.55
N LEU A 217 7.08 -15.05 -5.69
CA LEU A 217 7.94 -16.15 -6.17
C LEU A 217 8.52 -15.91 -7.57
N ASN A 218 7.80 -15.17 -8.42
CA ASN A 218 8.18 -14.83 -9.79
C ASN A 218 8.40 -13.32 -9.97
N ALA A 219 8.91 -12.63 -8.95
CA ALA A 219 9.09 -11.18 -8.94
C ALA A 219 9.75 -10.63 -10.22
N ASP A 220 10.79 -11.29 -10.73
CA ASP A 220 11.53 -10.83 -11.92
C ASP A 220 10.68 -10.82 -13.19
N VAL A 221 9.79 -11.78 -13.36
CA VAL A 221 8.84 -11.81 -14.48
C VAL A 221 7.69 -10.83 -14.21
N ALA A 222 7.15 -10.86 -13.00
CA ALA A 222 5.98 -10.08 -12.58
C ALA A 222 6.18 -8.55 -12.69
N LYS A 223 7.42 -8.06 -12.55
CA LYS A 223 7.78 -6.65 -12.79
C LYS A 223 7.33 -6.14 -14.16
N SER A 224 7.22 -7.02 -15.16
CA SER A 224 6.76 -6.67 -16.51
C SER A 224 5.23 -6.72 -16.71
N TRP A 225 4.49 -7.09 -15.66
CA TRP A 225 3.05 -7.33 -15.66
C TRP A 225 2.31 -6.31 -14.79
N ARG A 226 2.41 -5.04 -15.16
CA ARG A 226 1.84 -3.94 -14.38
C ARG A 226 0.80 -3.21 -15.20
N ARG A 227 -0.30 -2.85 -14.55
CA ARG A 227 -1.25 -1.95 -15.22
C ARG A 227 -0.60 -0.59 -15.41
N PRO A 228 -0.84 0.09 -16.54
CA PRO A 228 -0.47 1.48 -16.69
C PRO A 228 -1.03 2.29 -15.53
N VAL A 229 -0.16 3.04 -14.85
CA VAL A 229 -0.64 4.13 -14.00
C VAL A 229 -1.15 5.15 -14.99
N SER A 230 -2.48 5.24 -15.12
CA SER A 230 -3.10 6.38 -15.77
C SER A 230 -2.71 7.59 -14.95
N ARG A 231 -1.68 8.30 -15.39
CA ARG A 231 -1.59 9.73 -15.07
C ARG A 231 -2.80 10.32 -15.76
N ALA A 232 -3.92 10.40 -15.04
CA ALA A 232 -4.80 11.53 -15.28
C ALA A 232 -3.87 12.73 -15.14
N ARG A 233 -3.43 13.29 -16.26
CA ARG A 233 -3.03 14.68 -16.26
C ARG A 233 -4.33 15.39 -15.92
N GLY A 234 -4.57 15.59 -14.63
CA GLY A 234 -5.59 16.52 -14.20
C GLY A 234 -5.33 17.78 -14.99
N GLY A 235 -6.29 18.20 -15.81
CA GLY A 235 -6.20 19.44 -16.59
C GLY A 235 -6.32 20.66 -15.69
N GLY A 236 -5.62 20.65 -14.55
CA GLY A 236 -5.69 21.61 -13.47
C GLY A 236 -4.29 21.98 -12.98
N GLU A 237 -4.26 22.92 -12.04
CA GLU A 237 -3.03 23.46 -11.48
C GLU A 237 -2.25 22.39 -10.70
N SER A 238 -0.93 22.56 -10.64
CA SER A 238 -0.04 21.64 -9.91
C SER A 238 1.20 22.39 -9.42
N PHE A 239 2.08 21.71 -8.69
CA PHE A 239 3.41 22.25 -8.38
C PHE A 239 4.25 22.57 -9.63
N ALA A 240 3.89 22.06 -10.82
CA ALA A 240 4.54 22.44 -12.08
C ALA A 240 4.03 23.77 -12.65
N SER A 241 2.95 24.34 -12.13
CA SER A 241 2.40 25.64 -12.56
C SER A 241 3.35 26.81 -12.26
N SER A 242 4.26 26.64 -11.29
CA SER A 242 5.29 27.61 -10.94
C SER A 242 6.58 26.88 -10.54
N PRO A 243 7.77 27.41 -10.88
CA PRO A 243 9.03 26.88 -10.34
C PRO A 243 9.26 27.30 -8.87
N ASN A 244 8.45 28.23 -8.34
CA ASN A 244 8.66 28.87 -7.06
C ASN A 244 7.57 28.45 -6.07
N TRP A 245 7.95 27.81 -4.97
CA TRP A 245 7.02 27.41 -3.91
C TRP A 245 7.67 27.53 -2.55
N LEU A 246 6.94 28.14 -1.61
CA LEU A 246 7.29 28.20 -0.21
C LEU A 246 6.20 27.51 0.60
N ARG A 247 6.58 26.58 1.48
CA ARG A 247 5.66 25.89 2.39
C ARG A 247 5.70 26.56 3.76
N ILE A 248 4.54 27.03 4.23
CA ILE A 248 4.37 27.72 5.50
C ILE A 248 3.53 26.85 6.44
N PRO A 249 4.06 26.41 7.59
CA PRO A 249 3.26 25.75 8.61
C PRO A 249 2.38 26.77 9.34
N ILE A 250 1.12 26.39 9.57
CA ILE A 250 0.12 27.15 10.34
C ILE A 250 -0.44 26.21 11.41
N ASP A 251 -0.37 26.65 12.67
CA ASP A 251 -0.86 25.91 13.83
C ASP A 251 -2.16 26.50 14.41
N ARG A 252 -2.49 27.76 14.08
CA ARG A 252 -3.65 28.47 14.64
C ARG A 252 -4.44 29.20 13.56
N THR A 253 -5.76 29.25 13.72
CA THR A 253 -6.61 30.08 12.86
C THR A 253 -6.38 31.55 13.16
N GLY A 254 -6.18 32.38 12.12
CA GLY A 254 -5.93 33.80 12.30
C GLY A 254 -5.62 34.57 11.02
N ILE A 255 -5.34 35.86 11.19
CA ILE A 255 -4.86 36.74 10.13
C ILE A 255 -3.33 36.73 10.16
N TYR A 256 -2.74 36.36 9.03
CA TYR A 256 -1.31 36.29 8.80
C TYR A 256 -0.89 37.37 7.82
N ARG A 257 0.34 37.85 7.97
CA ARG A 257 0.97 38.82 7.07
C ARG A 257 2.06 38.14 6.26
N VAL A 258 2.03 38.34 4.95
CA VAL A 258 3.11 37.98 4.02
C VAL A 258 3.70 39.28 3.50
N ASP A 259 4.92 39.58 3.92
CA ASP A 259 5.62 40.84 3.63
C ASP A 259 7.04 40.58 3.08
N TYR A 260 7.77 41.65 2.79
CA TYR A 260 9.14 41.61 2.28
C TYR A 260 10.05 40.73 3.15
N PHE A 261 9.95 40.91 4.47
CA PHE A 261 10.77 40.19 5.43
C PHE A 261 10.41 38.71 5.49
N SER A 262 9.16 38.34 5.19
CA SER A 262 8.72 36.95 5.10
C SER A 262 9.48 36.19 4.02
N PHE A 263 9.68 36.81 2.84
CA PHE A 263 10.46 36.23 1.75
C PHE A 263 11.97 36.25 2.04
N SER A 264 12.48 37.39 2.52
CA SER A 264 13.90 37.55 2.86
C SER A 264 14.36 36.56 3.94
N ASN A 265 13.56 36.37 5.01
CA ASN A 265 13.84 35.40 6.08
C ASN A 265 13.77 33.95 5.59
N ALA A 266 13.02 33.68 4.51
CA ALA A 266 12.98 32.38 3.84
C ALA A 266 14.16 32.17 2.87
N GLY A 267 15.09 33.13 2.76
CA GLY A 267 16.25 33.07 1.88
C GLY A 267 15.94 33.36 0.41
N ILE A 268 14.79 34.00 0.14
CA ILE A 268 14.35 34.39 -1.20
C ILE A 268 14.61 35.89 -1.37
N ASP A 269 15.20 36.29 -2.50
CA ASP A 269 15.38 37.71 -2.84
C ASP A 269 14.04 38.32 -3.26
N PRO A 270 13.43 39.22 -2.46
CA PRO A 270 12.12 39.79 -2.79
C PRO A 270 12.16 40.68 -4.02
N ALA A 271 13.32 41.26 -4.37
CA ALA A 271 13.46 42.12 -5.55
C ALA A 271 13.19 41.38 -6.88
N GLY A 272 13.24 40.04 -6.88
CA GLY A 272 12.91 39.19 -8.02
C GLY A 272 11.45 38.74 -8.08
N ILE A 273 10.59 39.21 -7.16
CA ILE A 273 9.19 38.82 -7.05
C ILE A 273 8.30 39.93 -7.60
N ASP A 274 7.41 39.60 -8.53
CA ASP A 274 6.31 40.50 -8.91
C ASP A 274 5.14 40.28 -7.93
N PRO A 275 4.80 41.23 -7.04
CA PRO A 275 3.77 41.06 -6.03
C PRO A 275 2.37 40.82 -6.64
N ARG A 276 2.14 41.26 -7.88
CA ARG A 276 0.88 41.00 -8.61
C ARG A 276 0.70 39.52 -8.90
N THR A 277 1.77 38.75 -8.96
CA THR A 277 1.75 37.31 -9.26
C THR A 277 1.69 36.42 -8.02
N VAL A 278 1.78 37.01 -6.82
CA VAL A 278 1.76 36.24 -5.56
C VAL A 278 0.39 35.58 -5.37
N ARG A 279 0.43 34.29 -5.03
CA ARG A 279 -0.73 33.44 -4.70
C ARG A 279 -0.43 32.61 -3.47
N VAL A 280 -1.49 32.22 -2.77
CA VAL A 280 -1.41 31.29 -1.66
C VAL A 280 -2.43 30.18 -1.87
N PHE A 281 -2.01 28.94 -1.71
CA PHE A 281 -2.84 27.74 -1.83
C PHE A 281 -2.88 27.00 -0.49
N ALA A 282 -4.03 26.39 -0.19
CA ALA A 282 -4.19 25.54 0.98
C ALA A 282 -4.93 24.25 0.61
N GLY A 283 -4.64 23.18 1.35
CA GLY A 283 -5.47 21.98 1.32
C GLY A 283 -6.84 22.23 1.97
N THR A 284 -7.54 21.15 2.30
CA THR A 284 -8.79 21.22 3.06
C THR A 284 -8.57 21.62 4.52
N ASN A 285 -7.33 21.57 5.02
CA ASN A 285 -6.96 21.72 6.43
C ASN A 285 -7.65 20.72 7.37
N GLN A 286 -8.31 19.71 6.80
CA GLN A 286 -9.06 18.67 7.48
C GLN A 286 -8.53 17.29 7.08
N PRO A 287 -8.73 16.26 7.92
CA PRO A 287 -8.49 14.88 7.51
C PRO A 287 -9.20 14.55 6.19
N LEU A 288 -8.53 13.78 5.34
CA LEU A 288 -9.18 13.23 4.15
C LEU A 288 -10.23 12.19 4.58
N GLU A 289 -11.32 12.09 3.81
CA GLU A 289 -12.36 11.11 4.08
C GLU A 289 -11.80 9.68 3.94
N GLU A 290 -12.05 8.82 4.94
CA GLU A 290 -11.56 7.44 4.94
C GLU A 290 -12.31 6.54 3.94
N ARG A 291 -13.41 7.05 3.38
CA ARG A 291 -14.25 6.33 2.43
C ARG A 291 -13.58 6.22 1.06
N TYR A 292 -13.44 4.99 0.59
CA TYR A 292 -12.80 4.67 -0.70
C TYR A 292 -13.59 5.11 -1.93
N ASP A 293 -14.87 5.48 -1.80
CA ASP A 293 -15.73 5.95 -2.89
C ASP A 293 -15.72 7.48 -3.08
N VAL A 294 -14.98 8.21 -2.24
CA VAL A 294 -14.83 9.66 -2.34
C VAL A 294 -13.48 10.00 -2.95
N GLU A 295 -13.51 10.64 -4.12
CA GLU A 295 -12.28 11.09 -4.79
C GLU A 295 -11.71 12.29 -4.03
N PRO A 296 -10.44 12.23 -3.56
CA PRO A 296 -9.83 13.37 -2.90
C PRO A 296 -9.62 14.54 -3.88
N PRO A 297 -9.56 15.79 -3.38
CA PRO A 297 -9.22 16.93 -4.22
C PRO A 297 -7.91 16.70 -4.99
N SER A 298 -7.96 16.92 -6.29
CA SER A 298 -6.79 16.72 -7.17
C SER A 298 -5.67 17.75 -6.96
N PHE A 299 -6.00 18.92 -6.41
CA PHE A 299 -5.06 19.97 -6.05
C PHE A 299 -5.62 20.84 -4.90
N MET A 300 -4.80 21.80 -4.46
CA MET A 300 -5.13 22.76 -3.40
C MET A 300 -6.04 23.88 -3.91
N THR A 301 -6.72 24.55 -2.98
CA THR A 301 -7.59 25.70 -3.28
C THR A 301 -6.84 27.01 -3.06
N GLU A 302 -6.98 27.97 -3.99
CA GLU A 302 -6.39 29.30 -3.84
C GLU A 302 -7.13 30.14 -2.77
N CYS A 303 -6.35 30.65 -1.82
CA CYS A 303 -6.77 31.58 -0.78
C CYS A 303 -6.72 33.02 -1.30
N ALA A 304 -7.76 33.80 -1.01
CA ALA A 304 -7.77 35.21 -1.39
C ALA A 304 -6.81 36.02 -0.51
N LEU A 305 -6.00 36.87 -1.15
CA LEU A 305 -5.10 37.80 -0.46
C LEU A 305 -5.66 39.22 -0.43
N LEU A 306 -5.45 39.95 0.65
CA LEU A 306 -5.72 41.37 0.73
C LEU A 306 -4.39 42.14 0.61
N PRO A 307 -4.11 42.80 -0.52
CA PRO A 307 -3.00 43.74 -0.62
C PRO A 307 -3.26 44.93 0.31
N LEU A 308 -2.24 45.33 1.07
CA LEU A 308 -2.28 46.54 1.91
C LEU A 308 -1.31 47.63 1.40
N ASP A 309 -0.91 47.53 0.14
CA ASP A 309 -0.18 48.60 -0.51
C ASP A 309 -1.14 49.79 -0.76
N ASP A 310 -0.69 50.97 -0.38
CA ASP A 310 -1.38 52.24 -0.62
C ASP A 310 -1.08 52.78 -2.05
N SER A 311 -0.18 52.14 -2.80
CA SER A 311 0.19 52.52 -4.16
C SER A 311 -0.66 51.79 -5.21
N PRO A 312 -1.43 52.50 -6.04
CA PRO A 312 -2.28 51.90 -7.07
C PRO A 312 -1.50 51.31 -8.26
N VAL A 313 -0.17 51.36 -8.23
CA VAL A 313 0.72 50.79 -9.23
C VAL A 313 1.87 50.11 -8.49
N SER A 314 1.72 48.82 -8.17
CA SER A 314 2.90 48.00 -7.90
C SER A 314 3.80 48.09 -9.13
N ASP A 315 5.03 48.55 -8.92
CA ASP A 315 6.07 48.70 -9.93
C ASP A 315 6.63 47.35 -10.44
N GLY A 316 6.00 46.24 -10.03
CA GLY A 316 6.40 44.88 -10.38
C GLY A 316 7.57 44.37 -9.54
N ILE A 317 8.00 45.11 -8.52
CA ILE A 317 9.03 44.71 -7.57
C ILE A 317 8.34 44.53 -6.22
N PHE A 318 8.70 43.49 -5.47
CA PHE A 318 8.23 43.30 -4.10
C PHE A 318 9.17 44.05 -3.16
N ASP A 319 8.79 45.25 -2.74
CA ASP A 319 9.58 46.11 -1.86
C ASP A 319 9.14 46.04 -0.39
N VAL A 320 9.71 46.90 0.46
CA VAL A 320 9.46 46.91 1.91
C VAL A 320 8.04 47.36 2.28
N ASP A 321 7.35 48.08 1.39
CA ASP A 321 5.99 48.55 1.61
C ASP A 321 4.96 47.51 1.16
N ASP A 322 5.34 46.58 0.29
CA ASP A 322 4.49 45.45 -0.12
C ASP A 322 4.18 44.48 1.02
N ARG A 323 2.88 44.28 1.24
CA ARG A 323 2.37 43.29 2.18
C ARG A 323 0.98 42.80 1.80
N PHE A 324 0.76 41.51 2.03
CA PHE A 324 -0.53 40.85 1.89
C PHE A 324 -1.03 40.37 3.25
N LEU A 325 -2.32 40.53 3.51
CA LEU A 325 -3.01 39.79 4.56
C LEU A 325 -3.66 38.53 3.99
N LEU A 326 -3.52 37.46 4.76
CA LEU A 326 -4.11 36.15 4.53
C LEU A 326 -4.92 35.77 5.77
N PHE A 327 -6.15 35.33 5.59
CA PHE A 327 -6.86 34.60 6.64
C PHE A 327 -6.59 33.11 6.47
N ALA A 328 -5.91 32.51 7.44
CA ALA A 328 -5.54 31.09 7.42
C ALA A 328 -6.24 30.35 8.55
N HIS A 329 -6.67 29.13 8.27
CA HIS A 329 -7.24 28.21 9.25
C HIS A 329 -6.13 27.32 9.81
N GLY A 330 -6.19 27.06 11.12
CA GLY A 330 -5.41 26.01 11.77
C GLY A 330 -5.97 24.62 11.46
N VAL A 331 -5.49 23.63 12.21
CA VAL A 331 -5.93 22.23 12.07
C VAL A 331 -7.25 21.92 12.75
N ASP A 332 -7.60 22.71 13.78
CA ASP A 332 -8.82 22.54 14.57
C ASP A 332 -9.71 23.77 14.43
N GLY A 333 -11.02 23.57 14.50
CA GLY A 333 -11.99 24.65 14.41
C GLY A 333 -13.42 24.18 14.28
N TRP A 334 -14.35 25.13 14.18
CA TRP A 334 -15.75 24.80 13.89
C TRP A 334 -15.91 24.37 12.44
N ALA A 335 -16.71 23.33 12.18
CA ALA A 335 -16.94 22.79 10.83
C ALA A 335 -17.35 23.89 9.83
N SER A 336 -18.19 24.83 10.26
CA SER A 336 -18.65 25.97 9.47
C SER A 336 -17.56 26.97 9.05
N GLU A 337 -16.39 26.95 9.70
CA GLU A 337 -15.24 27.78 9.33
C GLU A 337 -14.53 27.22 8.09
N PHE A 338 -14.53 25.91 7.90
CA PHE A 338 -13.92 25.23 6.76
C PHE A 338 -14.89 25.10 5.58
N ASP A 339 -16.17 24.83 5.88
CA ASP A 339 -17.24 24.80 4.88
C ASP A 339 -18.50 25.51 5.45
N PRO A 340 -18.89 26.67 4.90
CA PRO A 340 -20.09 27.40 5.34
C PRO A 340 -21.40 26.61 5.26
N ALA A 341 -21.46 25.51 4.51
CA ALA A 341 -22.63 24.62 4.45
C ALA A 341 -22.76 23.70 5.67
N LEU A 342 -21.68 23.53 6.45
CA LEU A 342 -21.68 22.67 7.65
C LEU A 342 -22.26 23.38 8.88
N PRO A 343 -22.74 22.62 9.89
CA PRO A 343 -23.30 23.18 11.10
C PRO A 343 -22.26 23.99 11.91
N ARG A 344 -22.72 25.09 12.51
CA ARG A 344 -21.92 25.90 13.45
C ARG A 344 -21.79 25.28 14.85
N THR A 345 -22.24 24.04 15.02
CA THR A 345 -22.31 23.32 16.30
C THR A 345 -21.35 22.14 16.34
N GLU A 346 -20.61 21.89 15.27
CA GLU A 346 -19.68 20.77 15.15
C GLU A 346 -18.24 21.28 15.26
N TRP A 347 -17.51 20.77 16.24
CA TRP A 347 -16.09 21.03 16.43
C TRP A 347 -15.28 19.90 15.81
N ILE A 348 -14.29 20.26 14.99
CA ILE A 348 -13.39 19.31 14.33
C ILE A 348 -12.02 19.42 14.99
N GLU A 349 -11.51 18.29 15.44
CA GLU A 349 -10.16 18.10 15.97
C GLU A 349 -9.40 17.14 15.05
N ASN A 350 -8.19 17.52 14.62
CA ASN A 350 -7.41 16.71 13.70
C ASN A 350 -6.59 15.64 14.45
N PRO A 351 -6.86 14.34 14.28
CA PRO A 351 -6.16 13.29 15.04
C PRO A 351 -4.77 12.94 14.46
N TYR A 352 -4.39 13.54 13.33
CA TYR A 352 -3.20 13.14 12.57
C TYR A 352 -2.09 14.19 12.55
N THR A 353 -2.38 15.46 12.86
CA THR A 353 -1.40 16.55 12.82
C THR A 353 -1.79 17.73 13.69
N GLU A 354 -0.78 18.43 14.22
CA GLU A 354 -0.93 19.67 14.99
C GLU A 354 -0.72 20.93 14.12
N GLN A 355 -0.34 20.75 12.85
CA GLN A 355 -0.08 21.84 11.90
C GLN A 355 -0.63 21.53 10.51
N THR A 356 -1.14 22.56 9.85
CA THR A 356 -1.49 22.53 8.42
C THR A 356 -0.48 23.34 7.61
N PHE A 357 -0.51 23.21 6.29
CA PHE A 357 0.44 23.85 5.39
C PHE A 357 -0.26 24.71 4.35
N TYR A 358 0.21 25.95 4.27
CA TYR A 358 -0.12 26.89 3.22
C TYR A 358 1.07 27.01 2.26
N TRP A 359 0.79 27.13 0.98
CA TRP A 359 1.79 27.14 -0.09
C TRP A 359 1.76 28.47 -0.80
N VAL A 360 2.82 29.26 -0.62
CA VAL A 360 2.99 30.55 -1.30
C VAL A 360 3.76 30.33 -2.59
N THR A 361 3.30 30.94 -3.68
CA THR A 361 3.96 30.93 -4.99
C THR A 361 3.88 32.31 -5.62
N TRP A 362 4.76 32.56 -6.58
CA TRP A 362 4.80 33.76 -7.41
C TRP A 362 5.32 33.42 -8.80
N GLY A 363 4.95 34.23 -9.78
CA GLY A 363 5.17 33.97 -11.20
C GLY A 363 4.35 32.78 -11.70
N GLY A 364 4.90 32.04 -12.66
CA GLY A 364 4.29 30.82 -13.21
C GLY A 364 3.15 31.07 -14.21
N SER A 365 2.47 29.99 -14.58
CA SER A 365 1.34 29.97 -15.50
C SER A 365 0.15 29.27 -14.84
N PHE A 366 -0.87 30.05 -14.52
CA PHE A 366 -2.10 29.62 -13.85
C PHE A 366 -3.30 29.93 -14.75
N ALA A 367 -4.41 29.21 -14.57
CA ALA A 367 -5.57 29.34 -15.46
C ALA A 367 -6.33 30.65 -15.21
N ASP A 368 -6.49 31.00 -13.94
CA ASP A 368 -7.24 32.17 -13.49
C ASP A 368 -6.29 33.27 -12.97
N PRO A 369 -6.69 34.56 -12.94
CA PRO A 369 -5.89 35.60 -12.31
C PRO A 369 -5.74 35.38 -10.79
N PRO A 370 -4.69 35.94 -10.15
CA PRO A 370 -4.45 35.80 -8.71
C PRO A 370 -5.64 36.26 -7.87
N LYS A 371 -6.05 35.44 -6.91
CA LYS A 371 -7.25 35.68 -6.10
C LYS A 371 -6.99 36.80 -5.08
N ARG A 372 -7.88 37.80 -5.06
CA ARG A 372 -7.79 38.96 -4.15
C ARG A 372 -9.09 39.16 -3.39
N MET A 373 -8.99 39.67 -2.15
CA MET A 373 -10.16 40.00 -1.34
C MET A 373 -10.86 41.23 -1.91
N THR A 374 -12.18 41.14 -2.10
CA THR A 374 -13.00 42.27 -2.55
C THR A 374 -13.37 43.16 -1.37
N GLN A 375 -13.21 44.48 -1.52
CA GLN A 375 -13.73 45.42 -0.54
C GLN A 375 -15.26 45.49 -0.62
N ARG A 376 -15.91 45.47 0.55
CA ARG A 376 -17.36 45.66 0.66
C ARG A 376 -17.63 46.99 1.39
N PRO A 377 -18.38 47.92 0.80
CA PRO A 377 -18.81 49.13 1.50
C PRO A 377 -19.65 48.75 2.72
N VAL A 378 -19.22 49.22 3.89
CA VAL A 378 -20.02 49.13 5.11
C VAL A 378 -20.69 50.50 5.30
N PRO A 379 -22.03 50.57 5.48
CA PRO A 379 -22.69 51.83 5.79
C PRO A 379 -22.09 52.46 7.06
N PRO A 380 -21.90 53.79 7.15
CA PRO A 380 -21.28 54.44 8.31
C PRO A 380 -22.14 54.43 9.60
N SER A 381 -23.15 53.57 9.69
CA SER A 381 -24.07 53.49 10.83
C SER A 381 -23.75 52.29 11.71
N GLY A 382 -22.74 52.45 12.56
CA GLY A 382 -22.47 51.53 13.64
C GLY A 382 -21.22 51.95 14.41
N SER A 383 -21.40 52.63 15.53
CA SER A 383 -20.37 52.60 16.58
C SER A 383 -20.04 51.13 16.85
N PRO A 384 -18.77 50.73 16.96
CA PRO A 384 -18.45 49.36 17.34
C PRO A 384 -19.21 49.06 18.63
N THR A 385 -20.10 48.07 18.60
CA THR A 385 -20.69 47.56 19.82
C THR A 385 -19.60 46.78 20.52
N VAL A 386 -18.82 47.47 21.36
CA VAL A 386 -17.96 46.83 22.33
C VAL A 386 -18.89 46.18 23.35
N ALA A 387 -19.24 44.92 23.11
CA ALA A 387 -19.83 44.09 24.14
C ALA A 387 -18.73 43.76 25.16
N THR A 388 -18.52 44.64 26.13
CA THR A 388 -17.83 44.27 27.36
C THR A 388 -18.71 43.25 28.08
N MET A 389 -18.30 41.98 28.06
CA MET A 389 -18.80 41.00 29.03
C MET A 389 -18.32 41.44 30.41
N PRO A 390 -19.22 41.75 31.38
CA PRO A 390 -18.81 41.89 32.75
C PRO A 390 -18.44 40.50 33.27
N TRP A 391 -17.17 40.32 33.64
CA TRP A 391 -16.75 39.21 34.48
C TRP A 391 -17.53 39.32 35.81
N ARG A 392 -18.23 38.26 36.20
CA ARG A 392 -18.72 38.06 37.57
C ARG A 392 -17.75 37.19 38.33
#